data_AF-S5AIB6-F1
#
_entry.id   AF-S5AIB6-F1
#
_cell.length_a   1.000
_cell.length_b   1.000
_cell.length_c   1.000
_cell.angle_alpha   90.00
_cell.angle_beta   90.00
_cell.angle_gamma   90.00
#
_symmetry.space_group_name_H-M   'P 1'
#
loop_
_entity.id
_entity.type
_entity.pdbx_description
1 polymer ?
#
loop_
_entity_poly.entity_id
_entity_poly.type
_entity_poly.pdbx_seq_one_letter_code
_entity_poly.pdbx_strand_id
1 'polypeptide(L)'
;MTLNAGGIKQATQVLREFIVEEKVQAIQTRWRSFKYRKKNKKTTLQVSQASRKKMLDFVEDAEASGIDEAIDMLLTKKSYDFDLEIAKEKHGERIYDEDESYLNHLLAILTKRDRERIIREIQLSFLAGWSAAKRSRTKKLGANERAADNYINALGLKEPDDIEHLD
;
A
#
# COMPACT_ATOMS: atom_id res chain seq x y z
N MET A 1 46.46 -43.30 24.79
CA MET A 1 45.05 -43.66 24.49
C MET A 1 44.43 -42.48 23.77
N THR A 2 44.29 -42.60 22.45
CA THR A 2 43.84 -41.53 21.55
C THR A 2 42.30 -41.48 21.55
N LEU A 3 41.75 -40.36 22.00
CA LEU A 3 40.31 -40.11 22.05
C LEU A 3 39.73 -40.13 20.62
N ASN A 4 38.79 -41.05 20.40
CA ASN A 4 38.19 -41.39 19.13
C ASN A 4 37.57 -40.17 18.41
N ALA A 5 38.18 -39.77 17.30
CA ALA A 5 37.63 -38.84 16.31
C ALA A 5 36.39 -39.40 15.54
N GLY A 6 35.88 -40.57 15.94
CA GLY A 6 34.74 -41.26 15.31
C GLY A 6 33.35 -40.81 15.76
N GLY A 7 33.23 -40.16 16.92
CA GLY A 7 31.93 -39.88 17.54
C GLY A 7 31.02 -38.95 16.73
N ILE A 8 31.56 -37.86 16.17
CA ILE A 8 30.75 -36.87 15.45
C ILE A 8 30.34 -37.39 14.07
N LYS A 9 31.24 -38.07 13.35
CA LYS A 9 30.97 -38.60 12.00
C LYS A 9 29.97 -39.76 12.04
N GLN A 10 30.10 -40.67 13.00
CA GLN A 10 29.14 -41.77 13.18
C GLN A 10 27.79 -41.25 13.68
N ALA A 11 27.77 -40.30 14.61
CA ALA A 11 26.51 -39.68 15.05
C ALA A 11 25.80 -38.93 13.92
N THR A 12 26.53 -38.20 13.07
CA THR A 12 25.91 -37.53 11.90
C THR A 12 25.44 -38.51 10.84
N GLN A 13 26.06 -39.67 10.72
CA GLN A 13 25.62 -40.72 9.79
C GLN A 13 24.31 -41.38 10.25
N VAL A 14 24.21 -41.73 11.53
CA VAL A 14 22.96 -42.24 12.13
C VAL A 14 21.85 -41.19 12.07
N LEU A 15 22.15 -39.92 12.38
CA LEU A 15 21.16 -38.85 12.27
C LEU A 15 20.66 -38.65 10.83
N ARG A 16 21.51 -38.84 9.81
CA ARG A 16 21.08 -38.75 8.40
C ARG A 16 20.04 -39.80 8.02
N GLU A 17 20.06 -40.98 8.64
CA GLU A 17 19.06 -42.03 8.39
C GLU A 17 17.67 -41.64 8.90
N PHE A 18 17.60 -40.77 9.92
CA PHE A 18 16.34 -40.25 10.47
C PHE A 18 15.91 -38.89 9.89
N ILE A 19 16.76 -38.25 9.09
CA ILE A 19 16.46 -36.93 8.52
C ILE A 19 15.95 -37.11 7.09
N VAL A 20 14.74 -36.59 6.84
CA VAL A 20 14.15 -36.51 5.50
C VAL A 20 15.07 -35.70 4.58
N GLU A 21 15.53 -36.32 3.50
CA GLU A 21 16.54 -35.76 2.59
C GLU A 21 16.10 -34.42 1.97
N GLU A 22 14.81 -34.24 1.69
CA GLU A 22 14.23 -32.97 1.25
C GLU A 22 14.52 -31.81 2.23
N LYS A 23 14.43 -32.08 3.54
CA LYS A 23 14.68 -31.04 4.56
C LYS A 23 16.16 -30.68 4.62
N VAL A 24 17.06 -31.65 4.41
CA VAL A 24 18.50 -31.40 4.30
C VAL A 24 18.80 -30.53 3.10
N GLN A 25 18.23 -30.85 1.93
CA GLN A 25 18.40 -30.08 0.71
C GLN A 25 17.87 -28.65 0.87
N ALA A 26 16.69 -28.47 1.50
CA ALA A 26 16.13 -27.16 1.78
C ALA A 26 17.08 -26.31 2.65
N ILE A 27 17.66 -26.90 3.70
CA ILE A 27 18.64 -26.22 4.57
C ILE A 27 19.92 -25.86 3.80
N GLN A 28 20.44 -26.78 2.99
CA GLN A 28 21.64 -26.53 2.18
C GLN A 28 21.42 -25.41 1.16
N THR A 29 20.29 -25.41 0.47
CA THR A 29 19.91 -24.35 -0.48
C THR A 29 19.80 -23.01 0.24
N ARG A 30 19.11 -22.97 1.38
CA ARG A 30 18.97 -21.77 2.21
C ARG A 30 20.34 -21.24 2.69
N TRP A 31 21.25 -22.13 3.06
CA TRP A 31 22.63 -21.79 3.45
C TRP A 31 23.46 -21.24 2.29
N ARG A 32 23.37 -21.84 1.10
CA ARG A 32 24.03 -21.32 -0.12
C ARG A 32 23.52 -19.92 -0.46
N SER A 33 22.21 -19.71 -0.44
CA SER A 33 21.61 -18.39 -0.65
C SER A 33 22.05 -17.36 0.40
N PHE A 34 22.13 -17.77 1.67
CA PHE A 34 22.66 -16.90 2.73
C PHE A 34 24.12 -16.50 2.48
N LYS A 35 25.00 -17.45 2.15
CA LYS A 35 26.40 -17.15 1.81
C LYS A 35 26.52 -16.19 0.64
N TYR A 36 25.75 -16.41 -0.41
CA TYR A 36 25.71 -15.54 -1.59
C TYR A 36 25.28 -14.11 -1.20
N ARG A 37 24.19 -13.98 -0.42
CA ARG A 37 23.71 -12.68 0.08
C ARG A 37 24.76 -11.96 0.92
N LYS A 38 25.39 -12.67 1.86
CA LYS A 38 26.45 -12.12 2.73
C LYS A 38 27.64 -11.62 1.91
N LYS A 39 28.08 -12.38 0.90
CA LYS A 39 29.20 -11.99 0.02
C LYS A 39 28.87 -10.74 -0.79
N ASN A 40 27.66 -10.66 -1.33
CA ASN A 40 27.24 -9.60 -2.25
C ASN A 40 26.53 -8.42 -1.55
N LYS A 41 26.59 -8.35 -0.22
CA LYS A 41 25.92 -7.32 0.60
C LYS A 41 24.42 -7.17 0.29
N LYS A 42 23.76 -8.25 -0.12
CA LYS A 42 22.32 -8.27 -0.41
C LYS A 42 21.52 -8.58 0.85
N THR A 43 20.54 -7.75 1.16
CA THR A 43 19.59 -7.98 2.26
C THR A 43 18.27 -8.50 1.69
N THR A 44 17.59 -9.39 2.41
CA THR A 44 16.24 -9.83 2.02
C THR A 44 15.21 -8.96 2.72
N LEU A 45 14.43 -8.21 1.95
CA LEU A 45 13.26 -7.49 2.43
C LEU A 45 12.03 -8.39 2.27
N GLN A 46 11.24 -8.56 3.32
CA GLN A 46 9.92 -9.20 3.21
C GLN A 46 8.88 -8.12 2.97
N VAL A 47 8.15 -8.21 1.86
CA VAL A 47 7.09 -7.28 1.46
C VAL A 47 5.83 -8.06 1.12
N SER A 48 4.68 -7.44 1.31
CA SER A 48 3.41 -8.02 0.87
C SER A 48 3.37 -8.16 -0.66
N GLN A 49 2.54 -9.08 -1.16
CA GLN A 49 2.36 -9.24 -2.61
C GLN A 49 1.84 -7.97 -3.26
N ALA A 50 0.94 -7.26 -2.57
CA ALA A 50 0.43 -5.95 -3.00
C ALA A 50 1.56 -4.93 -3.16
N SER A 51 2.41 -4.75 -2.14
CA SER A 51 3.56 -3.84 -2.22
C SER A 51 4.56 -4.24 -3.30
N ARG A 52 4.78 -5.54 -3.50
CA ARG A 52 5.63 -6.03 -4.59
C ARG A 52 5.06 -5.67 -5.97
N LYS A 53 3.75 -5.77 -6.16
CA LYS A 53 3.08 -5.35 -7.40
C LYS A 53 3.27 -3.85 -7.64
N LYS A 54 3.03 -3.01 -6.62
CA LYS A 54 3.27 -1.56 -6.71
C LYS A 54 4.71 -1.24 -7.11
N MET A 55 5.70 -1.94 -6.56
CA MET A 55 7.10 -1.75 -6.96
C MET A 55 7.37 -2.13 -8.41
N LEU A 56 6.76 -3.20 -8.92
CA LEU A 56 6.88 -3.60 -10.33
C LEU A 56 6.21 -2.59 -11.27
N ASP A 57 5.05 -2.08 -10.88
CA ASP A 57 4.34 -1.03 -11.61
C ASP A 57 5.19 0.25 -11.74
N PHE A 58 5.92 0.62 -10.67
CA PHE A 58 6.85 1.75 -10.73
C PHE A 58 8.08 1.48 -11.62
N VAL A 59 8.59 0.23 -11.64
CA VAL A 59 9.69 -0.16 -12.53
C VAL A 59 9.30 0.07 -13.98
N GLU A 60 8.07 -0.26 -14.36
CA GLU A 60 7.55 0.00 -15.71
C GLU A 60 7.36 1.50 -15.98
N ASP A 61 6.79 2.25 -15.04
CA ASP A 61 6.54 3.69 -15.21
C ASP A 61 7.82 4.52 -15.31
N ALA A 62 8.85 4.15 -14.55
CA ALA A 62 10.12 4.88 -14.49
C ALA A 62 11.20 4.28 -15.41
N GLU A 63 10.85 3.28 -16.23
CA GLU A 63 11.76 2.51 -17.09
C GLU A 63 13.03 2.02 -16.36
N ALA A 64 12.88 1.68 -15.08
CA ALA A 64 14.01 1.24 -14.25
C ALA A 64 14.50 -0.15 -14.68
N SER A 65 15.79 -0.43 -14.54
CA SER A 65 16.37 -1.74 -14.83
C SER A 65 15.90 -2.84 -13.87
N GLY A 66 15.33 -2.47 -12.72
CA GLY A 66 14.72 -3.40 -11.77
C GLY A 66 14.30 -2.76 -10.45
N ILE A 67 13.80 -3.60 -9.54
CA ILE A 67 13.22 -3.16 -8.25
C ILE A 67 14.22 -2.37 -7.39
N ASP A 68 15.50 -2.77 -7.37
CA ASP A 68 16.51 -2.10 -6.56
C ASP A 68 16.75 -0.66 -7.05
N GLU A 69 16.83 -0.44 -8.38
CA GLU A 69 16.96 0.90 -8.96
C GLU A 69 15.68 1.72 -8.77
N ALA A 70 14.51 1.12 -8.95
CA ALA A 70 13.23 1.74 -8.63
C ALA A 70 13.15 2.23 -7.18
N ILE A 71 13.61 1.43 -6.21
CA ILE A 71 13.68 1.83 -4.80
C ILE A 71 14.65 2.99 -4.62
N ASP A 72 15.83 2.93 -5.23
CA ASP A 72 16.80 4.02 -5.15
C ASP A 72 16.23 5.31 -5.76
N MET A 73 15.54 5.24 -6.90
CA MET A 73 14.86 6.38 -7.54
C MET A 73 13.75 6.99 -6.65
N LEU A 74 12.95 6.14 -5.98
CA LEU A 74 11.91 6.58 -5.04
C LEU A 74 12.50 7.26 -3.81
N LEU A 75 13.57 6.69 -3.24
CA LEU A 75 14.18 7.17 -1.99
C LEU A 75 15.16 8.33 -2.21
N THR A 76 15.65 8.52 -3.43
CA THR A 76 16.57 9.62 -3.73
C THR A 76 15.83 10.95 -3.70
N LYS A 77 16.24 11.80 -2.76
CA LYS A 77 15.65 13.12 -2.50
C LYS A 77 16.01 14.19 -3.54
N LYS A 78 16.94 13.87 -4.46
CA LYS A 78 17.49 14.82 -5.44
C LYS A 78 17.82 14.11 -6.74
N SER A 79 16.94 14.24 -7.73
CA SER A 79 17.37 14.38 -9.12
C SER A 79 16.36 15.31 -9.79
N TYR A 80 16.88 16.35 -10.43
CA TYR A 80 16.14 17.33 -11.25
C TYR A 80 15.74 16.67 -12.58
N ASP A 81 15.13 15.49 -12.49
CA ASP A 81 14.73 14.70 -13.64
C ASP A 81 13.21 14.81 -13.76
N PHE A 82 12.78 15.67 -14.68
CA PHE A 82 11.38 15.99 -14.91
C PHE A 82 10.57 14.73 -15.23
N ASP A 83 11.16 13.79 -15.96
CA ASP A 83 10.52 12.53 -16.33
C ASP A 83 10.36 11.62 -15.09
N LEU A 84 11.30 11.66 -14.15
CA LEU A 84 11.19 10.94 -12.88
C LEU A 84 10.14 11.58 -11.94
N GLU A 85 10.02 12.90 -11.91
CA GLU A 85 8.97 13.57 -11.14
C GLU A 85 7.58 13.24 -11.70
N ILE A 86 7.42 13.24 -13.04
CA ILE A 86 6.19 12.78 -13.69
C ILE A 86 5.91 11.32 -13.36
N ALA A 87 6.92 10.44 -13.44
CA ALA A 87 6.72 9.03 -13.10
C ALA A 87 6.30 8.83 -11.64
N LYS A 88 6.85 9.62 -10.70
CA LYS A 88 6.45 9.61 -9.28
C LYS A 88 5.02 10.12 -9.09
N GLU A 89 4.65 11.19 -9.78
CA GLU A 89 3.30 11.76 -9.74
C GLU A 89 2.28 10.77 -10.30
N LYS A 90 2.51 10.27 -11.52
CA LYS A 90 1.70 9.24 -12.18
C LYS A 90 1.58 7.97 -11.33
N HIS A 91 2.67 7.55 -10.66
CA HIS A 91 2.63 6.39 -9.77
C HIS A 91 1.80 6.66 -8.50
N GLY A 92 1.84 7.88 -7.97
CA GLY A 92 0.99 8.31 -6.86
C GLY A 92 -0.49 8.40 -7.22
N GLU A 93 -0.80 8.70 -8.48
CA GLU A 93 -2.16 8.75 -9.03
C GLU A 93 -2.75 7.35 -9.34
N ARG A 94 -1.92 6.30 -9.45
CA ARG A 94 -2.43 4.93 -9.64
C ARG A 94 -3.31 4.53 -8.47
N ILE A 95 -4.60 4.38 -8.75
CA ILE A 95 -5.59 3.86 -7.80
C ILE A 95 -5.38 2.35 -7.70
N TYR A 96 -4.81 1.90 -6.58
CA TYR A 96 -4.69 0.48 -6.29
C TYR A 96 -5.99 0.03 -5.62
N ASP A 97 -6.85 -0.60 -6.40
CA ASP A 97 -8.04 -1.28 -5.89
C ASP A 97 -7.63 -2.43 -4.95
N GLU A 98 -7.63 -2.12 -3.66
CA GLU A 98 -7.81 -3.08 -2.58
C GLU A 98 -8.93 -2.52 -1.69
N ASP A 99 -10.19 -2.71 -2.07
CA ASP A 99 -11.44 -2.59 -1.27
C ASP A 99 -11.61 -1.35 -0.35
N GLU A 100 -10.76 -0.34 -0.44
CA GLU A 100 -10.83 0.90 0.30
C GLU A 100 -11.42 1.97 -0.60
N SER A 101 -12.68 2.34 -0.32
CA SER A 101 -13.40 3.40 -1.03
C SER A 101 -12.47 4.59 -1.32
N TYR A 102 -12.56 5.19 -2.50
CA TYR A 102 -11.82 6.39 -2.92
C TYR A 102 -11.61 7.43 -1.81
N LEU A 103 -12.61 7.61 -0.94
CA LEU A 103 -12.54 8.44 0.27
C LEU A 103 -11.42 8.04 1.25
N ASN A 104 -11.19 6.76 1.51
CA ASN A 104 -10.12 6.27 2.39
C ASN A 104 -8.74 6.58 1.82
N HIS A 105 -8.55 6.42 0.51
CA HIS A 105 -7.32 6.82 -0.17
C HIS A 105 -7.10 8.33 -0.06
N LEU A 106 -8.14 9.14 -0.34
CA LEU A 106 -8.09 10.59 -0.18
C LEU A 106 -7.73 10.99 1.27
N LEU A 107 -8.33 10.33 2.26
CA LEU A 107 -8.06 10.58 3.68
C LEU A 107 -6.66 10.12 4.11
N ALA A 108 -6.05 9.15 3.42
CA ALA A 108 -4.71 8.66 3.71
C ALA A 108 -3.61 9.61 3.23
N ILE A 109 -3.87 10.40 2.18
CA ILE A 109 -2.96 11.44 1.66
C ILE A 109 -2.88 12.64 2.63
N LEU A 110 -3.95 12.89 3.38
CA LEU A 110 -4.08 14.06 4.23
C LEU A 110 -3.38 13.90 5.59
N THR A 111 -3.01 15.03 6.20
CA THR A 111 -2.42 15.02 7.55
C THR A 111 -3.44 14.48 8.56
N LYS A 112 -2.98 13.85 9.64
CA LYS A 112 -3.86 13.29 10.69
C LYS A 112 -4.91 14.29 11.18
N ARG A 113 -4.51 15.55 11.37
CA ARG A 113 -5.40 16.64 11.80
C ARG A 113 -6.47 16.96 10.77
N ASP A 114 -6.12 16.98 9.49
CA ASP A 114 -7.04 17.32 8.41
C ASP A 114 -8.00 16.15 8.14
N ARG A 115 -7.51 14.91 8.23
CA ARG A 115 -8.33 13.70 8.22
C ARG A 115 -9.39 13.71 9.33
N GLU A 116 -9.00 14.04 10.56
CA GLU A 116 -9.94 14.13 11.69
C GLU A 116 -10.97 15.25 11.49
N ARG A 117 -10.60 16.36 10.84
CA ARG A 117 -11.54 17.44 10.50
C ARG A 117 -12.56 16.99 9.46
N ILE A 118 -12.11 16.37 8.37
CA ILE A 118 -13.01 15.92 7.29
C ILE A 118 -13.96 14.84 7.80
N ILE A 119 -13.49 13.89 8.60
CA ILE A 119 -14.37 12.87 9.20
C ILE A 119 -15.45 13.52 10.07
N ARG A 120 -15.09 14.52 10.89
CA ARG A 120 -16.07 15.25 11.70
C ARG A 120 -17.06 16.03 10.83
N GLU A 121 -16.59 16.64 9.75
CA GLU A 121 -17.43 17.39 8.83
C GLU A 121 -18.45 16.49 8.12
N ILE A 122 -18.03 15.31 7.68
CA ILE A 122 -18.92 14.28 7.11
C ILE A 122 -19.95 13.81 8.14
N GLN A 123 -19.55 13.65 9.40
CA GLN A 123 -20.48 13.28 10.48
C GLN A 123 -21.51 14.39 10.74
N LEU A 124 -21.07 15.65 10.77
CA LEU A 124 -21.94 16.81 10.97
C LEU A 124 -22.93 16.98 9.80
N SER A 125 -22.45 16.84 8.56
CA SER A 125 -23.30 16.93 7.37
C SER A 125 -24.36 15.84 7.35
N PHE A 126 -23.99 14.60 7.69
CA PHE A 126 -24.92 13.49 7.78
C PHE A 126 -25.97 13.70 8.88
N LEU A 127 -25.56 14.15 10.08
CA LEU A 127 -26.49 14.43 11.18
C LEU A 127 -27.42 15.61 10.87
N ALA A 128 -26.92 16.64 10.18
CA ALA A 128 -27.72 17.76 9.72
C ALA A 128 -28.75 17.32 8.68
N GLY A 129 -28.33 16.55 7.68
CA GLY A 129 -29.19 15.96 6.65
C GLY A 129 -30.28 15.06 7.26
N TRP A 130 -29.90 14.18 8.19
CA TRP A 130 -30.81 13.30 8.90
C TRP A 130 -31.83 14.07 9.76
N SER A 131 -31.39 15.12 10.46
CA SER A 131 -32.26 15.97 11.29
C SER A 131 -33.20 16.83 10.46
N ALA A 132 -32.79 17.26 9.27
CA ALA A 132 -33.64 17.95 8.31
C ALA A 132 -34.69 17.00 7.71
N ALA A 133 -34.28 15.79 7.31
CA ALA A 133 -35.18 14.77 6.81
C ALA A 133 -36.25 14.37 7.83
N LYS A 134 -35.89 14.22 9.12
CA LYS A 134 -36.86 13.95 10.21
C LYS A 134 -37.84 15.10 10.47
N ARG A 135 -37.44 16.36 10.25
CA ARG A 135 -38.30 17.54 10.42
C ARG A 135 -39.27 17.72 9.25
N SER A 136 -38.98 17.12 8.10
CA SER A 136 -39.92 17.09 6.97
C SER A 136 -41.13 16.20 7.31
N ARG A 137 -42.24 16.81 7.74
CA ARG A 137 -43.54 16.12 7.99
C ARG A 137 -44.12 15.43 6.74
N THR A 138 -43.55 15.65 5.57
CA THR A 138 -44.00 15.06 4.32
C THR A 138 -42.84 14.25 3.75
N LYS A 139 -43.03 12.94 3.56
CA LYS A 139 -42.11 12.08 2.79
C LYS A 139 -42.13 12.48 1.31
N LYS A 140 -41.84 13.74 0.99
CA LYS A 140 -41.73 14.23 -0.38
C LYS A 140 -40.40 13.72 -0.94
N LEU A 141 -40.44 13.11 -2.14
CA LEU A 141 -39.25 12.81 -2.92
C LEU A 141 -38.36 14.07 -3.01
N GLY A 142 -37.05 13.90 -2.81
CA GLY A 142 -36.07 14.98 -2.82
C GLY A 142 -35.86 15.72 -1.48
N ALA A 143 -36.42 15.23 -0.36
CA ALA A 143 -36.16 15.82 0.96
C ALA A 143 -34.67 15.68 1.39
N ASN A 144 -34.00 14.61 0.97
CA ASN A 144 -32.58 14.39 1.23
C ASN A 144 -31.71 15.32 0.38
N GLU A 145 -32.03 15.47 -0.91
CA GLU A 145 -31.34 16.39 -1.84
C GLU A 145 -31.41 17.83 -1.31
N ARG A 146 -32.60 18.32 -0.97
CA ARG A 146 -32.74 19.67 -0.38
C ARG A 146 -32.00 19.84 0.95
N ALA A 147 -31.87 18.77 1.74
CA ALA A 147 -31.13 18.84 3.00
C ALA A 147 -29.61 18.91 2.75
N ALA A 148 -29.11 18.20 1.73
CA ALA A 148 -27.73 18.30 1.27
C ALA A 148 -27.45 19.69 0.69
N ASP A 149 -28.31 20.20 -0.19
CA ASP A 149 -28.17 21.53 -0.82
C ASP A 149 -28.15 22.64 0.24
N ASN A 150 -29.02 22.57 1.25
CA ASN A 150 -29.04 23.55 2.33
C ASN A 150 -27.77 23.52 3.18
N TYR A 151 -27.16 22.34 3.35
CA TYR A 151 -25.90 22.20 4.08
C TYR A 151 -24.72 22.76 3.29
N ILE A 152 -24.63 22.42 1.99
CA ILE A 152 -23.61 22.90 1.06
C ILE A 152 -23.66 24.44 0.97
N ASN A 153 -24.86 25.00 0.80
CA ASN A 153 -25.08 26.45 0.74
C ASN A 153 -24.74 27.15 2.07
N ALA A 154 -25.06 26.54 3.22
CA ALA A 154 -24.71 27.10 4.53
C ALA A 154 -23.20 27.18 4.79
N LEU A 155 -22.41 26.31 4.16
CA LEU A 155 -20.95 26.33 4.22
C LEU A 155 -20.30 27.23 3.17
N GLY A 156 -21.09 27.81 2.25
CA GLY A 156 -20.58 28.64 1.15
C GLY A 156 -19.77 27.86 0.11
N LEU A 157 -19.93 26.53 0.08
CA LEU A 157 -19.33 25.67 -0.94
C LEU A 157 -20.18 25.80 -2.21
N LYS A 158 -19.55 26.12 -3.33
CA LYS A 158 -20.20 26.06 -4.65
C LYS A 158 -19.98 24.67 -5.22
N GLU A 159 -21.03 24.05 -5.75
CA GLU A 159 -20.81 22.95 -6.68
C GLU A 159 -19.96 23.48 -7.84
N PRO A 160 -18.96 22.71 -8.30
CA PRO A 160 -18.23 23.10 -9.50
C PRO A 160 -19.23 23.21 -10.64
N ASP A 161 -19.38 24.41 -11.18
CA ASP A 161 -20.12 24.64 -12.42
C ASP A 161 -19.46 23.75 -13.50
N ASP A 162 -20.27 22.92 -14.15
CA ASP A 162 -19.94 22.06 -15.30
C ASP A 162 -19.32 20.68 -14.99
N ILE A 163 -20.17 19.72 -14.60
CA ILE A 163 -20.05 18.37 -15.17
C ILE A 163 -20.97 18.36 -16.38
N GLU A 164 -20.45 18.74 -17.54
CA GLU A 164 -21.13 18.45 -18.81
C GLU A 164 -21.45 16.96 -18.82
N HIS A 165 -22.75 16.65 -18.81
CA HIS A 165 -23.25 15.30 -19.03
C HIS A 165 -22.72 14.82 -20.38
N LEU A 166 -21.69 13.96 -20.36
CA LEU A 166 -21.33 13.16 -21.50
C LEU A 166 -22.44 12.12 -21.68
N ASP A 167 -23.31 12.38 -22.67
CA ASP A 167 -24.21 11.41 -23.28
C ASP A 167 -23.43 10.22 -23.88
#